data_AF-A0A969ZC01-F1
#
_entry.id   AF-A0A969ZC01-F1
#
_cell.length_a   1.000
_cell.length_b   1.000
_cell.length_c   1.000
_cell.angle_alpha   90.00
_cell.angle_beta   90.00
_cell.angle_gamma   90.00
#
_symmetry.space_group_name_H-M   'P 1'
#
loop_
_entity.id
_entity.type
_entity.pdbx_description
1 polymer ?
#
loop_
_entity_poly.entity_id
_entity_poly.type
_entity_poly.pdbx_seq_one_letter_code
_entity_poly.pdbx_strand_id
1 'polypeptide(L)'
;MKKLLLAILAAFALLATSCDCFFLPGEGYIYSESGAVIVGGDNKPIRLINNENAANPTFEQLLIFISEDDTNTLPYVKDGPEVFVCSDFAETLHNNAEQAGIKAGWVSIDYADGSIGHAINAFETTDMGLVFIDCTGGLLKTWDGEQYIYESAIDPYPAADKWDTIGYLAIGKIYGHIGIDEAESLEYSFLEDYLNGWESYKTLLAEYNHQVKQYNEAVEGKTFITGTEEYQQMKAWQTELKEMEKTLSEMEDELGDYYYLPSGIVSSYSIYW
;
A
#
# COMPACT_ATOMS: atom_id res chain seq x y z
N MET A 1 55.14 73.92 15.44
CA MET A 1 55.38 73.47 14.05
C MET A 1 54.50 72.25 13.80
N LYS A 2 53.42 72.40 13.00
CA LYS A 2 53.14 71.61 11.77
C LYS A 2 53.40 70.10 11.92
N LYS A 3 52.35 69.31 12.14
CA LYS A 3 51.63 68.49 11.12
C LYS A 3 52.51 67.36 10.54
N LEU A 4 52.16 66.09 10.80
CA LEU A 4 51.52 65.24 9.79
C LEU A 4 50.96 63.94 10.42
N LEU A 5 49.73 63.62 10.03
CA LEU A 5 48.98 62.39 10.31
C LEU A 5 49.65 61.17 9.67
N LEU A 6 49.48 60.00 10.29
CA LEU A 6 49.15 58.78 9.55
C LEU A 6 48.10 58.00 10.35
N ALA A 7 46.90 57.87 9.79
CA ALA A 7 45.79 57.14 10.35
C ALA A 7 46.01 55.64 10.19
N ILE A 8 45.91 54.88 11.27
CA ILE A 8 45.85 53.41 11.24
C ILE A 8 44.39 53.02 11.02
N LEU A 9 44.09 52.51 9.83
CA LEU A 9 42.85 51.80 9.51
C LEU A 9 42.82 50.51 10.33
N ALA A 10 42.01 50.48 11.39
CA ALA A 10 41.63 49.24 12.04
C ALA A 10 40.61 48.53 11.15
N ALA A 11 41.09 47.56 10.36
CA ALA A 11 40.22 46.60 9.69
C ALA A 11 39.61 45.69 10.78
N PHE A 12 38.37 45.98 11.17
CA PHE A 12 37.54 45.00 11.85
C PHE A 12 37.21 43.90 10.84
N ALA A 13 37.98 42.81 10.86
CA ALA A 13 37.50 41.55 10.33
C ALA A 13 36.39 41.07 11.26
N LEU A 14 35.14 41.42 10.93
CA LEU A 14 33.99 40.66 11.37
C LEU A 14 34.17 39.26 10.79
N LEU A 15 34.68 38.33 11.61
CA LEU A 15 34.40 36.93 11.44
C LEU A 15 32.89 36.79 11.64
N ALA A 16 32.15 36.89 10.53
CA ALA A 16 30.85 36.27 10.44
C ALA A 16 31.10 34.78 10.60
N THR A 17 31.06 34.29 11.84
CA THR A 17 30.72 32.90 12.06
C THR A 17 29.30 32.78 11.55
N SER A 18 29.14 32.37 10.29
CA SER A 18 27.94 31.65 9.90
C SER A 18 27.76 30.63 11.01
N CYS A 19 26.67 30.78 11.75
CA CYS A 19 26.16 29.67 12.53
C CYS A 19 25.68 28.68 11.47
N ASP A 20 26.63 28.00 10.85
CA ASP A 20 26.39 26.70 10.26
C ASP A 20 26.03 25.86 11.47
N CYS A 21 24.73 25.86 11.80
CA CYS A 21 24.13 24.77 12.54
C CYS A 21 24.52 23.55 11.71
N PHE A 22 25.63 22.92 12.09
CA PHE A 22 25.98 21.60 11.65
C PHE A 22 24.77 20.75 12.01
N PHE A 23 23.91 20.54 11.02
CA PHE A 23 22.86 19.57 11.09
C PHE A 23 23.59 18.23 11.18
N LEU A 24 23.78 17.75 12.42
CA LEU A 24 24.25 16.40 12.63
C LEU A 24 23.04 15.52 12.29
N PRO A 25 23.07 14.76 11.19
CA PRO A 25 22.00 13.83 10.90
C PRO A 25 21.82 12.90 12.09
N GLY A 26 20.56 12.65 12.47
CA GLY A 26 20.28 11.68 13.51
C GLY A 26 20.67 10.29 13.03
N GLU A 27 21.25 9.49 13.92
CA GLU A 27 21.66 8.13 13.59
C GLU A 27 20.44 7.29 13.19
N GLY A 28 20.45 6.79 11.94
CA GLY A 28 19.38 6.00 11.34
C GLY A 28 18.23 6.82 10.74
N TYR A 29 18.26 8.16 10.80
CA TYR A 29 17.21 8.97 10.16
C TYR A 29 17.34 9.00 8.65
N ILE A 30 16.21 8.94 7.97
CA ILE A 30 16.13 9.04 6.51
C ILE A 30 15.65 10.42 6.06
N TYR A 31 16.12 10.84 4.90
CA TYR A 31 15.93 12.20 4.37
C TYR A 31 15.51 12.12 2.91
N SER A 32 14.48 12.86 2.53
CA SER A 32 14.07 12.98 1.13
C SER A 32 15.16 13.62 0.26
N GLU A 33 15.01 13.57 -1.06
CA GLU A 33 15.96 14.19 -2.00
C GLU A 33 16.18 15.69 -1.76
N SER A 34 15.19 16.37 -1.18
CA SER A 34 15.29 17.80 -0.81
C SER A 34 16.05 18.05 0.49
N GLY A 35 16.45 17.00 1.21
CA GLY A 35 17.10 17.05 2.51
C GLY A 35 16.14 17.19 3.69
N ALA A 36 14.82 17.13 3.46
CA ALA A 36 13.84 17.12 4.54
C ALA A 36 13.81 15.76 5.23
N VAL A 37 13.76 15.75 6.57
CA VAL A 37 13.60 14.50 7.34
C VAL A 37 12.24 13.88 7.03
N ILE A 38 12.22 12.57 6.78
CA ILE A 38 10.97 11.82 6.60
C ILE A 38 10.44 11.48 7.99
N VAL A 39 9.13 11.60 8.17
CA VAL A 39 8.47 11.42 9.46
C VAL A 39 7.34 10.40 9.39
N GLY A 40 7.08 9.76 10.53
CA GLY A 40 5.91 8.96 10.80
C GLY A 40 4.64 9.80 10.94
N GLY A 41 3.51 9.12 11.15
CA GLY A 41 2.22 9.77 11.40
C GLY A 41 2.25 10.66 12.66
N ASP A 42 3.07 10.30 13.64
CA ASP A 42 3.27 11.03 14.88
C ASP A 42 4.22 12.25 14.75
N ASN A 43 4.66 12.57 13.53
CA ASN A 43 5.64 13.61 13.20
C ASN A 43 7.05 13.38 13.78
N LYS A 44 7.37 12.18 14.27
CA LYS A 44 8.75 11.82 14.63
C LYS A 44 9.51 11.35 13.39
N PRO A 45 10.83 11.59 13.32
CA PRO A 45 11.66 11.05 12.25
C PRO A 45 11.55 9.53 12.14
N ILE A 46 11.37 9.02 10.92
CA ILE A 46 11.57 7.60 10.64
C ILE A 46 13.03 7.25 10.91
N ARG A 47 13.25 6.17 11.65
CA ARG A 47 14.55 5.69 12.08
C ARG A 47 14.75 4.22 11.72
N LEU A 48 15.63 4.00 10.75
CA LEU A 48 16.04 2.66 10.33
C LEU A 48 17.16 2.15 11.26
N ILE A 49 16.95 0.98 11.85
CA ILE A 49 17.90 0.30 12.74
C ILE A 49 18.52 -0.86 11.98
N ASN A 50 19.56 -0.56 11.20
CA ASN A 50 20.22 -1.54 10.35
C ASN A 50 21.11 -2.47 11.18
N ASN A 51 21.09 -3.76 10.85
CA ASN A 51 21.95 -4.79 11.38
C ASN A 51 23.08 -5.07 10.38
N GLU A 52 24.32 -4.79 10.76
CA GLU A 52 25.49 -5.00 9.89
C GLU A 52 25.68 -6.46 9.42
N ASN A 53 25.04 -7.41 10.09
CA ASN A 53 25.07 -8.84 9.75
C ASN A 53 23.80 -9.32 9.05
N ALA A 54 22.81 -8.45 8.82
CA ALA A 54 21.63 -8.81 8.05
C ALA A 54 22.00 -9.14 6.60
N ALA A 55 21.32 -10.13 6.05
CA ALA A 55 21.60 -10.65 4.72
C ALA A 55 20.35 -10.70 3.86
N ASN A 56 20.56 -10.64 2.55
CA ASN A 56 19.51 -10.82 1.55
C ASN A 56 18.89 -12.23 1.72
N PRO A 57 17.56 -12.35 1.91
CA PRO A 57 16.90 -13.63 2.07
C PRO A 57 16.73 -14.35 0.72
N THR A 58 16.38 -15.64 0.73
CA THR A 58 15.64 -16.24 -0.40
C THR A 58 14.18 -15.75 -0.37
N PHE A 59 13.46 -15.87 -1.48
CA PHE A 59 12.04 -15.53 -1.50
C PHE A 59 11.24 -16.36 -0.47
N GLU A 60 11.54 -17.65 -0.34
CA GLU A 60 10.91 -18.51 0.67
C GLU A 60 11.17 -18.01 2.11
N GLN A 61 12.41 -17.62 2.43
CA GLN A 61 12.74 -17.06 3.75
C GLN A 61 12.04 -15.73 4.00
N LEU A 62 11.87 -14.89 2.96
CA LEU A 62 11.10 -13.66 3.07
C LEU A 62 9.65 -13.97 3.41
N LEU A 63 8.99 -14.88 2.70
CA LEU A 63 7.60 -15.26 2.97
C LEU A 63 7.40 -15.80 4.38
N ILE A 64 8.32 -16.65 4.86
CA ILE A 64 8.29 -17.16 6.25
C ILE A 64 8.36 -16.00 7.24
N PHE A 65 9.31 -15.08 7.06
CA PHE A 65 9.44 -13.92 7.95
C PHE A 65 8.17 -13.06 7.96
N ILE A 66 7.63 -12.73 6.78
CA ILE A 66 6.41 -11.93 6.67
C ILE A 66 5.24 -12.62 7.39
N SER A 67 5.10 -13.94 7.26
CA SER A 67 4.04 -14.69 7.95
C SER A 67 4.17 -14.75 9.48
N GLU A 68 5.36 -14.50 10.02
CA GLU A 68 5.64 -14.50 11.46
C GLU A 68 5.61 -13.08 12.07
N ASP A 69 5.75 -12.05 11.24
CA ASP A 69 5.72 -10.65 11.65
C ASP A 69 4.28 -10.16 11.86
N ASP A 70 4.03 -9.40 12.92
CA ASP A 70 2.69 -8.95 13.31
C ASP A 70 2.41 -7.48 12.99
N THR A 71 3.29 -6.81 12.22
CA THR A 71 3.14 -5.40 11.85
C THR A 71 1.82 -5.16 11.13
N ASN A 72 1.41 -6.08 10.27
CA ASN A 72 0.17 -6.00 9.50
C ASN A 72 -1.10 -6.00 10.37
N THR A 73 -1.00 -6.46 11.64
CA THR A 73 -2.10 -6.50 12.60
C THR A 73 -2.32 -5.18 13.33
N LEU A 74 -1.38 -4.25 13.20
CA LEU A 74 -1.48 -2.93 13.79
C LEU A 74 -2.62 -2.13 13.13
N PRO A 75 -3.34 -1.30 13.90
CA PRO A 75 -4.36 -0.44 13.31
C PRO A 75 -3.72 0.72 12.55
N TYR A 76 -4.30 1.06 11.41
CA TYR A 76 -3.98 2.30 10.72
C TYR A 76 -4.75 3.45 11.37
N VAL A 77 -4.02 4.41 11.91
CA VAL A 77 -4.56 5.54 12.68
C VAL A 77 -4.20 6.84 11.96
N LYS A 78 -5.21 7.55 11.45
CA LYS A 78 -5.01 8.79 10.65
C LYS A 78 -4.87 10.06 11.48
N ASP A 79 -5.39 10.04 12.71
CA ASP A 79 -5.51 11.23 13.55
C ASP A 79 -5.45 10.90 15.06
N GLY A 80 -5.45 11.93 15.89
CA GLY A 80 -5.34 11.80 17.34
C GLY A 80 -3.90 11.83 17.87
N PRO A 81 -3.70 11.44 19.14
CA PRO A 81 -2.39 11.52 19.81
C PRO A 81 -1.37 10.44 19.40
N GLU A 82 -1.83 9.30 18.90
CA GLU A 82 -1.05 8.10 18.55
C GLU A 82 -1.31 7.72 17.07
N VAL A 83 -0.97 8.64 16.17
CA VAL A 83 -1.09 8.43 14.71
C VAL A 83 -0.08 7.39 14.24
N PHE A 84 -0.51 6.45 13.39
CA PHE A 84 0.28 5.34 12.88
C PHE A 84 -0.17 5.04 11.44
N VAL A 85 0.66 5.41 10.47
CA VAL A 85 0.36 5.39 9.03
C VAL A 85 1.39 4.57 8.28
N CYS A 86 1.26 4.48 6.95
CA CYS A 86 2.11 3.64 6.10
C CYS A 86 3.62 3.79 6.36
N SER A 87 4.11 5.00 6.66
CA SER A 87 5.52 5.22 6.99
C SER A 87 5.96 4.53 8.28
N ASP A 88 5.08 4.46 9.28
CA ASP A 88 5.31 3.78 10.56
C ASP A 88 5.22 2.25 10.41
N PHE A 89 4.29 1.74 9.59
CA PHE A 89 4.26 0.31 9.22
C PHE A 89 5.57 -0.11 8.55
N ALA A 90 6.01 0.65 7.55
CA ALA A 90 7.23 0.34 6.82
C ALA A 90 8.49 0.47 7.69
N GLU A 91 8.52 1.41 8.66
CA GLU A 91 9.60 1.48 9.66
C GLU A 91 9.62 0.25 10.57
N THR A 92 8.44 -0.17 11.04
CA THR A 92 8.30 -1.31 11.95
C THR A 92 8.73 -2.60 11.28
N LEU A 93 8.21 -2.90 10.09
CA LEU A 93 8.56 -4.11 9.34
C LEU A 93 10.05 -4.14 8.97
N HIS A 94 10.62 -3.00 8.54
CA HIS A 94 12.05 -2.88 8.29
C HIS A 94 12.88 -3.26 9.52
N ASN A 95 12.57 -2.66 10.67
CA ASN A 95 13.35 -2.85 11.89
C ASN A 95 13.20 -4.27 12.45
N ASN A 96 12.03 -4.89 12.29
CA ASN A 96 11.81 -6.30 12.65
C ASN A 96 12.61 -7.24 11.74
N ALA A 97 12.65 -6.98 10.43
CA ALA A 97 13.45 -7.76 9.49
C ALA A 97 14.95 -7.70 9.81
N GLU A 98 15.49 -6.48 10.02
CA GLU A 98 16.89 -6.28 10.37
C GLU A 98 17.24 -6.96 11.71
N GLN A 99 16.33 -6.93 12.69
CA GLN A 99 16.46 -7.67 13.94
C GLN A 99 16.48 -9.19 13.73
N ALA A 100 15.69 -9.71 12.79
CA ALA A 100 15.69 -11.11 12.37
C ALA A 100 16.91 -11.50 11.51
N GLY A 101 17.78 -10.54 11.16
CA GLY A 101 18.95 -10.75 10.31
C GLY A 101 18.61 -10.80 8.81
N ILE A 102 17.45 -10.28 8.43
CA ILE A 102 17.00 -10.14 7.04
C ILE A 102 17.21 -8.70 6.63
N LYS A 103 17.96 -8.49 5.54
CA LYS A 103 18.22 -7.15 5.05
C LYS A 103 16.97 -6.56 4.42
N ALA A 104 16.56 -5.38 4.86
CA ALA A 104 15.37 -4.69 4.41
C ALA A 104 15.69 -3.26 3.94
N GLY A 105 14.81 -2.73 3.10
CA GLY A 105 14.79 -1.32 2.73
C GLY A 105 13.42 -0.72 3.05
N TRP A 106 13.41 0.57 3.38
CA TRP A 106 12.21 1.39 3.47
C TRP A 106 12.01 2.14 2.15
N VAL A 107 10.79 2.22 1.63
CA VAL A 107 10.52 2.78 0.31
C VAL A 107 9.55 3.95 0.42
N SER A 108 9.91 5.11 -0.15
CA SER A 108 8.98 6.21 -0.41
C SER A 108 8.43 6.09 -1.82
N ILE A 109 7.13 6.27 -2.02
CA ILE A 109 6.47 6.33 -3.33
C ILE A 109 5.80 7.68 -3.48
N ASP A 110 6.09 8.38 -4.56
CA ASP A 110 5.40 9.62 -4.94
C ASP A 110 4.45 9.36 -6.11
N TYR A 111 3.31 10.04 -6.10
CA TYR A 111 2.31 9.95 -7.16
C TYR A 111 2.35 11.17 -8.10
N ALA A 112 2.02 10.93 -9.37
CA ALA A 112 2.09 11.92 -10.45
C ALA A 112 1.03 13.03 -10.31
N ASP A 113 -0.06 12.78 -9.59
CA ASP A 113 -1.11 13.77 -9.32
C ASP A 113 -0.79 14.68 -8.11
N GLY A 114 0.32 14.43 -7.41
CA GLY A 114 0.72 15.16 -6.22
C GLY A 114 -0.12 14.84 -4.98
N SER A 115 -0.89 13.74 -5.00
CA SER A 115 -1.53 13.20 -3.80
C SER A 115 -0.48 12.77 -2.76
N ILE A 116 -0.94 12.53 -1.52
CA ILE A 116 -0.07 12.01 -0.46
C ILE A 116 0.51 10.68 -0.95
N GLY A 117 1.85 10.57 -0.90
CA GLY A 117 2.58 9.38 -1.30
C GLY A 117 2.29 8.17 -0.41
N HIS A 118 3.04 7.09 -0.63
CA HIS A 118 2.91 5.86 0.12
C HIS A 118 4.28 5.35 0.59
N ALA A 119 4.29 4.48 1.59
CA ALA A 119 5.50 3.90 2.12
C ALA A 119 5.36 2.39 2.31
N ILE A 120 6.36 1.64 1.84
CA ILE A 120 6.39 0.17 1.84
C ILE A 120 7.82 -0.32 2.08
N ASN A 121 8.05 -1.63 1.99
CA ASN A 121 9.39 -2.21 2.15
C ASN A 121 9.91 -2.85 0.87
N ALA A 122 11.23 -2.87 0.74
CA ALA A 122 11.95 -3.55 -0.34
C ALA A 122 12.89 -4.61 0.24
N PHE A 123 12.92 -5.77 -0.39
CA PHE A 123 13.78 -6.89 -0.01
C PHE A 123 14.51 -7.39 -1.26
N GLU A 124 15.84 -7.31 -1.27
CA GLU A 124 16.63 -7.94 -2.33
C GLU A 124 16.74 -9.42 -2.03
N THR A 125 15.99 -10.25 -2.76
CA THR A 125 16.06 -11.70 -2.61
C THR A 125 17.18 -12.29 -3.47
N THR A 126 17.74 -13.41 -3.01
CA THR A 126 18.87 -14.08 -3.67
C THR A 126 18.51 -14.86 -4.93
N ASP A 127 17.21 -15.14 -5.13
CA ASP A 127 16.67 -16.02 -6.16
C ASP A 127 15.59 -15.38 -7.04
N MET A 128 14.85 -14.38 -6.53
CA MET A 128 13.77 -13.70 -7.28
C MET A 128 14.04 -12.20 -7.54
N GLY A 129 15.18 -11.67 -7.11
CA GLY A 129 15.52 -10.26 -7.25
C GLY A 129 14.78 -9.37 -6.24
N LEU A 130 14.52 -8.12 -6.60
CA LEU A 130 13.91 -7.14 -5.71
C LEU A 130 12.40 -7.39 -5.56
N VAL A 131 11.95 -7.59 -4.34
CA VAL A 131 10.53 -7.79 -3.97
C VAL A 131 10.08 -6.63 -3.12
N PHE A 132 8.89 -6.10 -3.40
CA PHE A 132 8.25 -5.08 -2.55
C PHE A 132 7.15 -5.72 -1.73
N ILE A 133 7.14 -5.42 -0.43
CA ILE A 133 6.11 -5.86 0.52
C ILE A 133 5.39 -4.64 1.05
N ASP A 134 4.06 -4.66 0.97
CA ASP A 134 3.18 -3.69 1.61
C ASP A 134 2.35 -4.40 2.67
N CYS A 135 2.68 -4.12 3.93
CA CYS A 135 2.02 -4.66 5.13
C CYS A 135 1.05 -3.64 5.75
N THR A 136 0.71 -2.55 5.05
CA THR A 136 -0.14 -1.50 5.60
C THR A 136 -1.52 -2.07 5.93
N GLY A 137 -1.79 -2.24 7.23
CA GLY A 137 -3.02 -2.85 7.71
C GLY A 137 -4.27 -2.03 7.36
N GLY A 138 -5.38 -2.71 7.07
CA GLY A 138 -6.67 -2.05 6.77
C GLY A 138 -7.60 -1.86 7.97
N LEU A 139 -7.12 -2.15 9.19
CA LEU A 139 -7.85 -1.86 10.42
C LEU A 139 -7.82 -0.36 10.71
N LEU A 140 -8.77 0.38 10.13
CA LEU A 140 -8.88 1.83 10.28
C LEU A 140 -9.45 2.23 11.65
N LYS A 141 -8.70 3.06 12.38
CA LYS A 141 -9.16 3.75 13.60
C LYS A 141 -9.13 5.26 13.39
N THR A 142 -10.13 5.93 13.96
CA THR A 142 -10.22 7.39 14.05
C THR A 142 -10.34 7.84 15.49
N TRP A 143 -9.86 9.04 15.77
CA TRP A 143 -9.98 9.70 17.05
C TRP A 143 -11.25 10.55 17.12
N ASP A 144 -12.15 10.24 18.04
CA ASP A 144 -13.42 10.98 18.21
C ASP A 144 -13.29 12.25 19.08
N GLY A 145 -12.11 12.50 19.64
CA GLY A 145 -11.86 13.56 20.62
C GLY A 145 -11.55 13.03 22.02
N GLU A 146 -11.95 11.80 22.35
CA GLU A 146 -11.80 11.18 23.66
C GLU A 146 -11.19 9.77 23.61
N GLN A 147 -11.46 9.02 22.54
CA GLN A 147 -10.99 7.65 22.35
C GLN A 147 -10.84 7.31 20.85
N TYR A 148 -10.14 6.20 20.60
CA TYR A 148 -10.09 5.61 19.27
C TYR A 148 -11.31 4.73 19.00
N ILE A 149 -11.97 4.97 17.88
CA ILE A 149 -13.08 4.17 17.38
C ILE A 149 -12.71 3.55 16.03
N TYR A 150 -13.13 2.32 15.80
CA TYR A 150 -12.98 1.70 14.49
C TYR A 150 -13.94 2.37 13.48
N GLU A 151 -13.45 2.75 12.30
CA GLU A 151 -14.26 3.43 11.27
C GLU A 151 -15.40 2.55 10.72
N SER A 152 -15.30 1.23 10.87
CA SER A 152 -16.33 0.29 10.42
C SER A 152 -16.96 -0.46 11.59
N ALA A 153 -18.29 -0.60 11.55
CA ALA A 153 -19.03 -1.54 12.39
C ALA A 153 -18.99 -2.99 11.83
N ILE A 154 -18.02 -3.29 10.96
CA ILE A 154 -17.92 -4.56 10.27
C ILE A 154 -17.17 -5.54 11.16
N ASP A 155 -17.80 -6.71 11.34
CA ASP A 155 -17.30 -7.93 11.98
C ASP A 155 -15.78 -8.06 11.82
N PRO A 156 -14.98 -8.34 12.87
CA PRO A 156 -13.53 -8.54 12.73
C PRO A 156 -13.27 -9.44 11.55
N TYR A 157 -12.71 -8.86 10.48
CA TYR A 157 -12.38 -9.59 9.28
C TYR A 157 -11.49 -10.77 9.71
N PRO A 158 -11.85 -12.02 9.39
CA PRO A 158 -11.36 -13.18 10.13
C PRO A 158 -9.89 -13.54 9.89
N ALA A 159 -9.12 -12.65 9.26
CA ALA A 159 -7.83 -12.98 8.70
C ALA A 159 -6.93 -11.74 8.79
N ALA A 160 -6.29 -11.56 9.95
CA ALA A 160 -5.27 -10.53 10.14
C ALA A 160 -4.04 -10.77 9.23
N ASP A 161 -3.93 -11.98 8.68
CA ASP A 161 -2.94 -12.46 7.71
C ASP A 161 -3.11 -11.92 6.28
N LYS A 162 -4.25 -11.29 5.92
CA LYS A 162 -4.48 -10.78 4.55
C LYS A 162 -3.91 -9.39 4.24
N TRP A 163 -3.21 -8.75 5.18
CA TRP A 163 -2.64 -7.42 4.95
C TRP A 163 -1.19 -7.44 4.50
N ASP A 164 -0.56 -8.60 4.48
CA ASP A 164 0.71 -8.77 3.79
C ASP A 164 0.49 -8.98 2.30
N THR A 165 1.00 -8.05 1.52
CA THR A 165 0.79 -8.03 0.08
C THR A 165 2.09 -7.83 -0.68
N ILE A 166 2.17 -8.39 -1.88
CA ILE A 166 3.22 -8.07 -2.85
C ILE A 166 2.88 -6.73 -3.49
N GLY A 167 3.77 -5.76 -3.36
CA GLY A 167 3.69 -4.47 -4.03
C GLY A 167 4.21 -4.52 -5.46
N TYR A 168 3.46 -3.95 -6.40
CA TYR A 168 3.84 -3.85 -7.81
C TYR A 168 4.12 -2.39 -8.15
N LEU A 169 5.40 -2.10 -8.38
CA LEU A 169 5.90 -0.73 -8.48
C LEU A 169 6.64 -0.51 -9.80
N ALA A 170 6.12 0.39 -10.64
CA ALA A 170 6.79 0.85 -11.86
C ALA A 170 6.49 2.33 -12.15
N ILE A 171 7.51 3.11 -12.50
CA ILE A 171 7.35 4.54 -12.84
C ILE A 171 6.44 4.69 -14.06
N GLY A 172 5.48 5.62 -13.97
CA GLY A 172 4.47 5.88 -15.01
C GLY A 172 3.33 4.86 -15.03
N LYS A 173 3.29 3.93 -14.09
CA LYS A 173 2.25 2.91 -13.93
C LYS A 173 1.54 3.08 -12.58
N ILE A 174 0.39 2.44 -12.42
CA ILE A 174 -0.36 2.50 -11.17
C ILE A 174 0.35 1.68 -10.10
N TYR A 175 0.46 2.20 -8.88
CA TYR A 175 0.83 1.37 -7.75
C TYR A 175 -0.35 0.46 -7.38
N GLY A 176 -0.10 -0.84 -7.37
CA GLY A 176 -1.06 -1.85 -6.94
C GLY A 176 -0.38 -2.89 -6.07
N HIS A 177 -1.18 -3.67 -5.36
CA HIS A 177 -0.70 -4.73 -4.50
C HIS A 177 -1.71 -5.88 -4.47
N ILE A 178 -1.22 -7.09 -4.28
CA ILE A 178 -2.02 -8.33 -4.27
C ILE A 178 -1.63 -9.13 -3.04
N GLY A 179 -2.59 -9.82 -2.42
CA GLY A 179 -2.34 -10.71 -1.28
C GLY A 179 -1.14 -11.63 -1.53
N ILE A 180 -0.29 -11.81 -0.52
CA ILE A 180 0.97 -12.54 -0.71
C ILE A 180 0.76 -13.98 -1.20
N ASP A 181 -0.34 -14.61 -0.79
CA ASP A 181 -0.75 -15.95 -1.21
C ASP A 181 -1.47 -15.98 -2.57
N GLU A 182 -1.93 -14.82 -3.06
CA GLU A 182 -2.67 -14.64 -4.31
C GLU A 182 -1.73 -14.20 -5.47
N ALA A 183 -0.55 -13.69 -5.14
CA ALA A 183 0.44 -13.22 -6.11
C ALA A 183 1.24 -14.38 -6.75
N GLU A 184 0.73 -14.96 -7.84
CA GLU A 184 1.39 -16.06 -8.55
C GLU A 184 2.67 -15.65 -9.32
N SER A 185 2.88 -14.34 -9.54
CA SER A 185 4.03 -13.80 -10.27
C SER A 185 4.40 -12.41 -9.77
N LEU A 186 5.69 -12.12 -9.69
CA LEU A 186 6.22 -10.80 -9.32
C LEU A 186 6.28 -9.81 -10.51
N GLU A 187 5.96 -10.27 -11.72
CA GLU A 187 6.00 -9.44 -12.92
C GLU A 187 4.84 -8.43 -12.91
N TYR A 188 5.14 -7.17 -13.25
CA TYR A 188 4.12 -6.11 -13.27
C TYR A 188 2.93 -6.44 -14.21
N SER A 189 3.14 -7.20 -15.28
CA SER A 189 2.04 -7.63 -16.16
C SER A 189 1.00 -8.50 -15.45
N PHE A 190 1.39 -9.22 -14.39
CA PHE A 190 0.44 -9.99 -13.58
C PHE A 190 -0.56 -9.08 -12.88
N LEU A 191 -0.11 -7.93 -12.33
CA LEU A 191 -1.03 -6.91 -11.81
C LEU A 191 -1.96 -6.38 -12.91
N GLU A 192 -1.46 -6.13 -14.12
CA GLU A 192 -2.29 -5.64 -15.22
C GLU A 192 -3.41 -6.63 -15.57
N ASP A 193 -3.08 -7.92 -15.65
CA ASP A 193 -4.05 -9.00 -15.91
C ASP A 193 -5.05 -9.13 -14.75
N TYR A 194 -4.57 -9.08 -13.51
CA TYR A 194 -5.40 -9.09 -12.29
C TYR A 194 -6.43 -7.94 -12.27
N LEU A 195 -5.98 -6.70 -12.53
CA LEU A 195 -6.85 -5.52 -12.57
C LEU A 195 -7.88 -5.64 -13.72
N ASN A 196 -7.47 -6.12 -14.89
CA ASN A 196 -8.37 -6.35 -16.02
C ASN A 196 -9.43 -7.42 -15.70
N GLY A 197 -9.06 -8.46 -14.96
CA GLY A 197 -9.97 -9.49 -14.48
C GLY A 197 -11.05 -8.91 -13.56
N TRP A 198 -10.67 -8.08 -12.58
CA TRP A 198 -11.62 -7.38 -11.71
C TRP A 198 -12.53 -6.40 -12.46
N GLU A 199 -12.04 -5.66 -13.45
CA GLU A 199 -12.89 -4.82 -14.30
C GLU A 199 -13.90 -5.66 -15.10
N SER A 200 -13.48 -6.82 -15.60
CA SER A 200 -14.35 -7.76 -16.30
C SER A 200 -15.41 -8.33 -15.37
N TYR A 201 -15.03 -8.70 -14.14
CA TYR A 201 -15.93 -9.20 -13.11
C TYR A 201 -16.98 -8.14 -12.75
N LYS A 202 -16.57 -6.91 -12.46
CA LYS A 202 -17.49 -5.80 -12.14
C LYS A 202 -18.47 -5.52 -13.27
N THR A 203 -18.01 -5.59 -14.51
CA THR A 203 -18.86 -5.41 -15.69
C THR A 203 -19.90 -6.52 -15.79
N LEU A 204 -19.49 -7.78 -15.65
CA LEU A 204 -20.39 -8.92 -15.69
C LEU A 204 -21.38 -8.91 -14.51
N LEU A 205 -20.93 -8.55 -13.31
CA LEU A 205 -21.78 -8.47 -12.13
C LEU A 205 -22.85 -7.38 -12.27
N ALA A 206 -22.48 -6.22 -12.83
CA ALA A 206 -23.43 -5.15 -13.11
C ALA A 206 -24.52 -5.60 -14.11
N GLU A 207 -24.11 -6.30 -15.18
CA GLU A 207 -25.03 -6.85 -16.18
C GLU A 207 -25.92 -7.95 -15.58
N TYR A 208 -25.34 -8.88 -14.80
CA TYR A 208 -26.08 -9.92 -14.09
C TYR A 208 -27.15 -9.30 -13.17
N ASN A 209 -26.76 -8.35 -12.32
CA ASN A 209 -27.68 -7.65 -11.43
C ASN A 209 -28.79 -6.92 -12.20
N HIS A 210 -28.46 -6.32 -13.34
CA HIS A 210 -29.44 -5.69 -14.22
C HIS A 210 -30.45 -6.70 -14.77
N GLN A 211 -29.98 -7.83 -15.29
CA GLN A 211 -30.85 -8.87 -15.85
C GLN A 211 -31.68 -9.58 -14.78
N VAL A 212 -31.12 -9.86 -13.60
CA VAL A 212 -31.88 -10.42 -12.47
C VAL A 212 -33.04 -9.49 -12.10
N LYS A 213 -32.80 -8.17 -12.06
CA LYS A 213 -33.86 -7.19 -11.81
C LYS A 213 -34.95 -7.26 -12.89
N GLN A 214 -34.57 -7.24 -14.17
CA GLN A 214 -35.53 -7.32 -15.28
C GLN A 214 -36.31 -8.64 -15.29
N TYR A 215 -35.65 -9.76 -15.01
CA TYR A 215 -36.26 -11.08 -14.90
C TYR A 215 -37.30 -11.09 -13.77
N ASN A 216 -36.92 -10.59 -12.58
CA ASN A 216 -37.82 -10.49 -11.43
C ASN A 216 -39.07 -9.66 -11.74
N GLU A 217 -38.90 -8.50 -12.39
CA GLU A 217 -40.02 -7.66 -12.87
C GLU A 217 -40.89 -8.38 -13.92
N ALA A 218 -40.27 -9.18 -14.80
CA ALA A 218 -40.97 -9.88 -15.87
C ALA A 218 -41.81 -11.06 -15.36
N VAL A 219 -41.38 -11.74 -14.28
CA VAL A 219 -42.08 -12.90 -13.70
C VAL A 219 -43.04 -12.54 -12.58
N GLU A 220 -42.94 -11.33 -12.02
CA GLU A 220 -43.75 -10.89 -10.88
C GLU A 220 -45.25 -11.02 -11.17
N GLY A 221 -45.95 -11.77 -10.31
CA GLY A 221 -47.40 -11.96 -10.40
C GLY A 221 -47.88 -12.78 -11.61
N LYS A 222 -46.98 -13.37 -12.41
CA LYS A 222 -47.34 -14.16 -13.60
C LYS A 222 -47.28 -15.66 -13.34
N THR A 223 -48.12 -16.40 -14.07
CA THR A 223 -48.07 -17.87 -14.14
C THR A 223 -47.82 -18.27 -15.58
N PHE A 224 -46.77 -19.07 -15.81
CA PHE A 224 -46.38 -19.52 -17.13
C PHE A 224 -46.89 -20.93 -17.40
N ILE A 225 -47.53 -21.14 -18.55
CA ILE A 225 -48.04 -22.46 -18.95
C ILE A 225 -46.92 -23.24 -19.64
N THR A 226 -46.56 -24.40 -19.10
CA THR A 226 -45.50 -25.25 -19.69
C THR A 226 -45.80 -25.58 -21.15
N GLY A 227 -44.79 -25.44 -22.01
CA GLY A 227 -44.88 -25.72 -23.44
C GLY A 227 -45.30 -24.54 -24.32
N THR A 228 -45.67 -23.39 -23.73
CA THR A 228 -45.85 -22.16 -24.51
C THR A 228 -44.52 -21.51 -24.87
N GLU A 229 -44.53 -20.67 -25.89
CA GLU A 229 -43.37 -19.89 -26.30
C GLU A 229 -42.85 -18.99 -25.16
N GLU A 230 -43.75 -18.31 -24.45
CA GLU A 230 -43.41 -17.45 -23.31
C GLU A 230 -42.72 -18.25 -22.18
N TYR A 231 -43.20 -19.47 -21.88
CA TYR A 231 -42.53 -20.33 -20.90
C TYR A 231 -41.12 -20.73 -21.36
N GLN A 232 -40.92 -21.05 -22.64
CA GLN A 232 -39.59 -21.39 -23.15
C GLN A 232 -38.64 -20.19 -23.13
N GLN A 233 -39.13 -18.99 -23.43
CA GLN A 233 -38.36 -17.75 -23.33
C GLN A 233 -37.91 -17.49 -21.88
N MET A 234 -38.81 -17.60 -20.90
CA MET A 234 -38.45 -17.40 -19.49
C MET A 234 -37.49 -18.48 -18.96
N LYS A 235 -37.64 -19.73 -19.44
CA LYS A 235 -36.72 -20.81 -19.11
C LYS A 235 -35.31 -20.59 -19.70
N ALA A 236 -35.24 -20.11 -20.94
CA ALA A 236 -33.96 -19.76 -21.57
C ALA A 236 -33.27 -18.64 -20.81
N TRP A 237 -33.99 -17.55 -20.49
CA TRP A 237 -33.45 -16.45 -19.71
C TRP A 237 -32.97 -16.89 -18.32
N GLN A 238 -33.72 -17.75 -17.63
CA GLN A 238 -33.27 -18.32 -16.36
C GLN A 238 -31.99 -19.17 -16.51
N THR A 239 -31.80 -19.81 -17.66
CA THR A 239 -30.58 -20.60 -17.95
C THR A 239 -29.39 -19.67 -18.17
N GLU A 240 -29.57 -18.59 -18.94
CA GLU A 240 -28.56 -17.55 -19.16
C GLU A 240 -28.11 -16.92 -17.82
N LEU A 241 -29.06 -16.56 -16.94
CA LEU A 241 -28.73 -16.02 -15.61
C LEU A 241 -27.87 -16.99 -14.78
N LYS A 242 -28.15 -18.29 -14.85
CA LYS A 242 -27.36 -19.32 -14.14
C LYS A 242 -25.96 -19.49 -14.74
N GLU A 243 -25.83 -19.36 -16.06
CA GLU A 243 -24.52 -19.38 -16.72
C GLU A 243 -23.69 -18.16 -16.32
N MET A 244 -24.30 -16.98 -16.23
CA MET A 244 -23.63 -15.77 -15.73
C MET A 244 -23.21 -15.91 -14.26
N GLU A 245 -24.08 -16.42 -13.40
CA GLU A 245 -23.78 -16.69 -11.98
C GLU A 245 -22.60 -17.66 -11.84
N LYS A 246 -22.56 -18.72 -12.66
CA LYS A 246 -21.45 -19.68 -12.68
C LYS A 246 -20.14 -19.01 -13.10
N THR A 247 -20.15 -18.20 -14.16
CA THR A 247 -18.96 -17.48 -14.60
C THR A 247 -18.47 -16.50 -13.53
N LEU A 248 -19.37 -15.78 -12.85
CA LEU A 248 -19.00 -14.89 -11.74
C LEU A 248 -18.30 -15.65 -10.61
N SER A 249 -18.81 -16.82 -10.23
CA SER A 249 -18.19 -17.66 -9.21
C SER A 249 -16.80 -18.18 -9.64
N GLU A 250 -16.63 -18.56 -10.90
CA GLU A 250 -15.31 -18.99 -11.41
C GLU A 250 -14.31 -17.83 -11.42
N MET A 251 -14.76 -16.61 -11.73
CA MET A 251 -13.92 -15.41 -11.66
C MET A 251 -13.55 -15.05 -10.21
N GLU A 252 -14.46 -15.22 -9.24
CA GLU A 252 -14.16 -15.01 -7.81
C GLU A 252 -13.09 -15.98 -7.32
N ASP A 253 -13.16 -17.26 -7.72
CA ASP A 253 -12.15 -18.26 -7.37
C ASP A 253 -10.75 -17.91 -7.94
N GLU A 254 -10.70 -17.33 -9.15
CA GLU A 254 -9.44 -16.93 -9.80
C GLU A 254 -8.86 -15.61 -9.27
N LEU A 255 -9.73 -14.64 -8.97
CA LEU A 255 -9.33 -13.29 -8.55
C LEU A 255 -9.09 -13.17 -7.04
N GLY A 256 -9.52 -14.16 -6.26
CA GLY A 256 -9.46 -14.12 -4.80
C GLY A 256 -10.58 -13.31 -4.16
N ASP A 257 -10.61 -13.33 -2.84
CA ASP A 257 -11.72 -12.78 -2.06
C ASP A 257 -11.70 -11.25 -1.93
N TYR A 258 -10.58 -10.60 -2.33
CA TYR A 258 -10.35 -9.20 -2.00
C TYR A 258 -9.74 -8.37 -3.12
N TYR A 259 -10.48 -7.35 -3.56
CA TYR A 259 -9.97 -6.34 -4.48
C TYR A 259 -9.21 -5.23 -3.74
N TYR A 260 -7.89 -5.32 -3.71
CA TYR A 260 -7.02 -4.26 -3.23
C TYR A 260 -7.09 -3.05 -4.16
N LEU A 261 -7.55 -1.90 -3.64
CA LEU A 261 -7.69 -0.68 -4.42
C LEU A 261 -6.32 -0.14 -4.82
N PRO A 262 -6.01 -0.04 -6.12
CA PRO A 262 -4.77 0.57 -6.55
C PRO A 262 -4.79 2.07 -6.21
N SER A 263 -3.63 2.62 -5.84
CA SER A 263 -3.56 3.95 -5.23
C SER A 263 -3.43 5.07 -6.26
N GLY A 264 -2.30 5.14 -6.96
CA GLY A 264 -1.98 6.26 -7.86
C GLY A 264 -0.89 5.93 -8.87
N ILE A 265 -0.73 6.79 -9.89
CA ILE A 265 0.33 6.62 -10.88
C ILE A 265 1.66 7.04 -10.26
N VAL A 266 2.62 6.12 -10.19
CA VAL A 266 3.94 6.34 -9.60
C VAL A 266 4.72 7.34 -10.46
N SER A 267 5.17 8.44 -9.87
CA SER A 267 6.05 9.42 -10.52
C SER A 267 7.52 9.17 -10.17
N SER A 268 7.81 8.85 -8.92
CA SER A 268 9.13 8.52 -8.39
C SER A 268 9.01 7.58 -7.19
N TYR A 269 10.10 6.89 -6.87
CA TYR A 269 10.25 6.22 -5.59
C TYR A 269 11.73 6.25 -5.16
N SER A 270 11.97 6.13 -3.85
CA SER A 270 13.31 6.07 -3.25
C SER A 270 13.38 4.92 -2.27
N ILE A 271 14.46 4.14 -2.34
CA ILE A 271 14.71 3.03 -1.40
C ILE A 271 15.85 3.44 -0.45
N TYR A 272 15.59 3.32 0.84
CA TYR A 272 16.52 3.61 1.93
C TYR A 272 16.91 2.27 2.56
N TRP A 273 18.20 1.93 2.48
CA TRP A 273 18.79 0.69 2.99
C TRP A 273 19.58 0.91 4.27
#